data_AF-A0A9W4L5S1-F1
#
_entry.id   AF-A0A9W4L5S1-F1
#
_cell.length_a   1.000
_cell.length_b   1.000
_cell.length_c   1.000
_cell.angle_alpha   90.00
_cell.angle_beta   90.00
_cell.angle_gamma   90.00
#
_symmetry.space_group_name_H-M   'P 1'
#
loop_
_entity.id
_entity.type
_entity.pdbx_description
1 polymer ?
#
loop_
_entity_poly.entity_id
_entity_poly.type
_entity_poly.pdbx_seq_one_letter_code
_entity_poly.pdbx_strand_id
1 'polypeptide(L)'
;MKKNPRLIGDKHVELVYTALSQTLKQKDNDFFPSTVKQTVLFIKSRYPNIISVTSKFETQNPDRSKDLYLHLDNHKTISVNLFSLSKGRRIQPKNPGAKSFFSKYFLSEQLQDMFNEAFEKHYLKFLKDLVELKEESTLITNKKELKRIVKNYFPKFTEEINHYRNKFLYSLRENCFFLMKNFYNERNAGFFHAFNELFMTEDFNVITYYGKNDDDVVVEEFNPGTPQFTDIRLYNSGNDSVGIKFGEVALTLRFKFESSPTSSIKLAVSFANFPNEPEIEHINDITIKKMMVLLDTHQSTSNKNDSNAIGKCHESLTYFYFLKEYPSIAQVDGNKCIGLLNKYYSLVSAETLERLYSSTSTIVPVIKEKLKEKYNTYMVESIDLVPDSYISDALDTGDIKLILRVNDDYITESISLKAISRKSAKITTKNPGIGTILGPTFFNIGDLRSNVQEVKARYLNGELTHMESLEVIATELGTPLERATQEQLRQGIENLFGKAMMAITIYNENVSYCREHNEINGQIKVYTKKPTAIQNTLTWNEDSESVSLRVKFSKGKQHGWSSIKLTSEYKLGSFK
;
A
#
# COMPACT_ATOMS: atom_id res chain seq x y z
N MET A 1 19.80 24.46 -22.44
CA MET A 1 18.62 24.81 -21.63
C MET A 1 17.52 23.77 -21.85
N LYS A 2 16.99 23.13 -20.79
CA LYS A 2 15.82 22.23 -20.94
C LYS A 2 14.61 23.08 -21.34
N LYS A 3 14.15 22.94 -22.59
CA LYS A 3 12.90 23.58 -23.06
C LYS A 3 11.73 23.06 -22.22
N ASN A 4 10.82 23.93 -21.81
CA ASN A 4 9.62 23.55 -21.06
C ASN A 4 8.77 22.59 -21.92
N PRO A 5 8.49 21.35 -21.47
CA PRO A 5 7.75 20.36 -22.25
C PRO A 5 6.38 20.85 -22.74
N ARG A 6 5.69 21.70 -21.96
CA ARG A 6 4.40 22.28 -22.35
C ARG A 6 4.52 23.14 -23.62
N LEU A 7 5.56 23.97 -23.70
CA LEU A 7 5.81 24.84 -24.86
C LEU A 7 6.14 24.04 -26.13
N ILE A 8 6.68 22.82 -25.97
CA ILE A 8 6.93 21.92 -27.10
C ILE A 8 5.61 21.34 -27.61
N GLY A 9 4.75 20.87 -26.70
CA GLY A 9 3.43 20.32 -27.04
C GLY A 9 2.51 21.35 -27.69
N ASP A 10 2.35 22.52 -27.06
CA ASP A 10 1.48 23.59 -27.59
C ASP A 10 1.94 24.06 -28.98
N LYS A 11 3.25 24.22 -29.18
CA LYS A 11 3.82 24.53 -30.50
C LYS A 11 3.56 23.43 -31.53
N HIS A 12 3.63 22.17 -31.13
CA HIS A 12 3.34 21.06 -32.04
C HIS A 12 1.87 21.09 -32.49
N VAL A 13 0.93 21.38 -31.58
CA VAL A 13 -0.50 21.54 -31.89
C VAL A 13 -0.74 22.66 -32.90
N GLU A 14 -0.14 23.85 -32.69
CA GLU A 14 -0.25 24.98 -33.62
C GLU A 14 0.28 24.65 -35.02
N LEU A 15 1.43 23.98 -35.09
CA LEU A 15 2.05 23.60 -36.37
C LEU A 15 1.22 22.53 -37.10
N VAL A 16 0.72 21.52 -36.41
CA VAL A 16 -0.16 20.49 -36.99
C VAL A 16 -1.46 21.11 -37.47
N TYR A 17 -2.09 22.00 -36.68
CA TYR A 17 -3.26 22.75 -37.11
C TYR A 17 -3.02 23.53 -38.40
N THR A 18 -1.92 24.28 -38.46
CA THR A 18 -1.57 25.11 -39.62
C THR A 18 -1.33 24.26 -40.86
N ALA A 19 -0.52 23.20 -40.72
CA ALA A 19 -0.19 22.29 -41.82
C ALA A 19 -1.43 21.52 -42.31
N LEU A 20 -2.28 21.02 -41.41
CA LEU A 20 -3.51 20.34 -41.77
C LEU A 20 -4.46 21.29 -42.53
N SER A 21 -4.66 22.50 -42.02
CA SER A 21 -5.50 23.53 -42.67
C SER A 21 -4.99 23.93 -44.06
N GLN A 22 -3.67 24.03 -44.24
CA GLN A 22 -3.05 24.31 -45.54
C GLN A 22 -3.19 23.12 -46.50
N THR A 23 -2.98 21.90 -46.00
CA THR A 23 -3.17 20.67 -46.78
C THR A 23 -4.60 20.54 -47.30
N LEU A 24 -5.61 20.86 -46.50
CA LEU A 24 -7.02 20.84 -46.90
C LEU A 24 -7.33 21.86 -48.01
N LYS A 25 -6.58 22.97 -48.06
CA LYS A 25 -6.66 24.00 -49.11
C LYS A 25 -5.74 23.72 -50.31
N GLN A 26 -5.16 22.52 -50.40
CA GLN A 26 -4.21 22.12 -51.45
C GLN A 26 -2.98 23.03 -51.56
N LYS A 27 -2.53 23.60 -50.44
CA LYS A 27 -1.29 24.39 -50.37
C LYS A 27 -0.10 23.51 -50.00
N ASP A 28 1.08 23.90 -50.44
CA ASP A 28 2.35 23.25 -50.11
C ASP A 28 2.64 23.29 -48.59
N ASN A 29 3.19 22.18 -48.07
CA ASN A 29 3.51 21.97 -46.65
C ASN A 29 4.96 21.47 -46.45
N ASP A 30 5.82 21.53 -47.48
CA ASP A 30 7.15 20.92 -47.42
C ASP A 30 8.08 21.54 -46.38
N PHE A 31 7.85 22.81 -46.02
CA PHE A 31 8.61 23.57 -45.03
C PHE A 31 8.34 23.15 -43.57
N PHE A 32 7.32 22.34 -43.30
CA PHE A 32 7.06 21.85 -41.94
C PHE A 32 8.04 20.74 -41.54
N PRO A 33 8.38 20.62 -40.24
CA PRO A 33 9.19 19.52 -39.72
C PRO A 33 8.57 18.15 -40.04
N SER A 34 9.41 17.11 -40.18
CA SER A 34 8.96 15.74 -40.43
C SER A 34 7.93 15.26 -39.41
N THR A 35 8.12 15.61 -38.12
CA THR A 35 7.15 15.33 -37.05
C THR A 35 5.76 15.84 -37.37
N VAL A 36 5.63 17.06 -37.90
CA VAL A 36 4.33 17.66 -38.26
C VAL A 36 3.76 17.01 -39.52
N LYS A 37 4.60 16.81 -40.55
CA LYS A 37 4.17 16.23 -41.83
C LYS A 37 3.62 14.82 -41.65
N GLN A 38 4.32 13.97 -40.90
CA GLN A 38 3.88 12.59 -40.63
C GLN A 38 2.59 12.56 -39.80
N THR A 39 2.43 13.45 -38.80
CA THR A 39 1.18 13.54 -38.02
C THR A 39 0.00 13.94 -38.91
N VAL A 40 0.17 14.94 -39.78
CA VAL A 40 -0.88 15.37 -40.72
C VAL A 40 -1.25 14.25 -41.70
N LEU A 41 -0.25 13.55 -42.25
CA LEU A 41 -0.48 12.41 -43.15
C LEU A 41 -1.27 11.30 -42.44
N PHE A 42 -0.92 10.97 -41.20
CA PHE A 42 -1.61 9.98 -40.39
C PHE A 42 -3.07 10.38 -40.09
N ILE A 43 -3.31 11.64 -39.70
CA ILE A 43 -4.67 12.14 -39.45
C ILE A 43 -5.52 12.04 -40.73
N LYS A 44 -4.97 12.46 -41.89
CA LYS A 44 -5.67 12.41 -43.18
C LYS A 44 -5.92 10.99 -43.67
N SER A 45 -4.98 10.06 -43.45
CA SER A 45 -5.19 8.67 -43.85
C SER A 45 -6.30 8.02 -43.02
N ARG A 46 -6.41 8.37 -41.73
CA ARG A 46 -7.48 7.88 -40.85
C ARG A 46 -8.83 8.52 -41.15
N TYR A 47 -8.84 9.80 -41.46
CA TYR A 47 -10.04 10.60 -41.76
C TYR A 47 -9.87 11.34 -43.10
N PRO A 48 -10.19 10.71 -44.24
CA PRO A 48 -9.98 11.30 -45.57
C PRO A 48 -10.98 12.41 -45.91
N ASN A 49 -12.09 12.51 -45.17
CA ASN A 49 -13.25 13.35 -45.45
C ASN A 49 -13.35 14.59 -44.54
N ILE A 50 -12.20 15.10 -44.05
CA ILE A 50 -12.14 16.32 -43.25
C ILE A 50 -12.45 17.53 -44.15
N ILE A 51 -13.40 18.38 -43.74
CA ILE A 51 -13.72 19.64 -44.43
C ILE A 51 -13.00 20.83 -43.78
N SER A 52 -12.97 20.85 -42.46
CA SER A 52 -12.34 21.92 -41.68
C SER A 52 -11.80 21.40 -40.35
N VAL A 53 -10.92 22.19 -39.74
CA VAL A 53 -10.32 21.90 -38.43
C VAL A 53 -10.35 23.16 -37.58
N THR A 54 -10.57 23.00 -36.28
CA THR A 54 -10.52 24.06 -35.26
C THR A 54 -9.48 23.69 -34.21
N SER A 55 -8.75 24.68 -33.70
CA SER A 55 -7.70 24.48 -32.69
C SER A 55 -8.15 24.90 -31.29
N LYS A 56 -7.63 24.25 -30.23
CA LYS A 56 -7.88 24.68 -28.84
C LYS A 56 -7.56 26.16 -28.59
N PHE A 57 -6.58 26.71 -29.31
CA PHE A 57 -6.16 28.11 -29.16
C PHE A 57 -7.16 29.12 -29.69
N GLU A 58 -8.17 28.65 -30.43
CA GLU A 58 -9.29 29.46 -30.91
C GLU A 58 -10.45 29.49 -29.91
N THR A 59 -10.34 28.78 -28.78
CA THR A 59 -11.36 28.72 -27.72
C THR A 59 -11.05 29.69 -26.57
N GLN A 60 -12.09 30.06 -25.80
CA GLN A 60 -11.92 30.94 -24.63
C GLN A 60 -11.01 30.35 -23.54
N ASN A 61 -10.94 29.01 -23.44
CA ASN A 61 -10.16 28.31 -22.42
C ASN A 61 -9.33 27.17 -23.04
N PRO A 62 -8.22 27.47 -23.75
CA PRO A 62 -7.42 26.46 -24.45
C PRO A 62 -6.97 25.30 -23.56
N ASP A 63 -6.67 25.57 -22.29
CA ASP A 63 -6.22 24.57 -21.31
C ASP A 63 -7.30 23.55 -20.87
N ARG A 64 -8.55 23.78 -21.27
CA ARG A 64 -9.70 22.89 -21.02
C ARG A 64 -10.25 22.25 -22.29
N SER A 65 -9.77 22.64 -23.46
CA SER A 65 -10.23 22.14 -24.76
C SER A 65 -9.32 21.03 -25.28
N LYS A 66 -9.86 20.15 -26.13
CA LYS A 66 -9.10 19.14 -26.90
C LYS A 66 -8.23 19.84 -27.94
N ASP A 67 -7.08 19.26 -28.30
CA ASP A 67 -6.07 19.94 -29.11
C ASP A 67 -6.60 20.41 -30.47
N LEU A 68 -7.30 19.52 -31.18
CA LEU A 68 -8.00 19.83 -32.43
C LEU A 68 -9.43 19.25 -32.45
N TYR A 69 -10.30 19.87 -33.25
CA TYR A 69 -11.59 19.33 -33.65
C TYR A 69 -11.62 19.20 -35.17
N LEU A 70 -11.82 17.98 -35.68
CA LEU A 70 -11.96 17.71 -37.11
C LEU A 70 -13.44 17.69 -37.47
N HIS A 71 -13.86 18.51 -38.43
CA HIS A 71 -15.23 18.53 -38.93
C HIS A 71 -15.28 17.77 -40.26
N LEU A 72 -16.04 16.67 -40.28
CA LEU A 72 -16.16 15.77 -41.41
C LEU A 72 -17.35 16.13 -42.31
N ASP A 73 -17.32 15.71 -43.57
CA ASP A 73 -18.39 15.92 -44.58
C ASP A 73 -19.78 15.38 -44.18
N ASN A 74 -19.81 14.39 -43.29
CA ASN A 74 -21.02 13.82 -42.72
C ASN A 74 -21.51 14.54 -41.45
N HIS A 75 -21.03 15.75 -41.19
CA HIS A 75 -21.33 16.58 -40.01
C HIS A 75 -20.85 16.02 -38.67
N LYS A 76 -20.09 14.93 -38.65
CA LYS A 76 -19.45 14.45 -37.42
C LYS A 76 -18.26 15.33 -37.06
N THR A 77 -18.07 15.53 -35.76
CA THR A 77 -16.89 16.20 -35.22
C THR A 77 -16.06 15.20 -34.43
N ILE A 78 -14.77 15.09 -34.75
CA ILE A 78 -13.82 14.20 -34.06
C ILE A 78 -12.91 15.05 -33.19
N SER A 79 -12.90 14.78 -31.89
CA SER A 79 -11.93 15.36 -30.94
C SER A 79 -10.58 14.67 -31.09
N VAL A 80 -9.51 15.44 -31.19
CA VAL A 80 -8.15 14.93 -31.36
C VAL A 80 -7.25 15.42 -30.23
N ASN A 81 -6.51 14.49 -29.61
CA ASN A 81 -5.42 14.80 -28.70
C ASN A 81 -4.08 14.51 -29.39
N LEU A 82 -3.12 15.44 -29.30
CA LEU A 82 -1.82 15.34 -29.95
C LEU A 82 -0.71 15.23 -28.92
N PHE A 83 0.03 14.12 -28.97
CA PHE A 83 1.19 13.89 -28.11
C PHE A 83 2.48 13.91 -28.94
N SER A 84 3.41 14.80 -28.60
CA SER A 84 4.76 14.81 -29.20
C SER A 84 5.78 14.33 -28.17
N LEU A 85 6.35 13.15 -28.39
CA LEU A 85 7.18 12.46 -27.39
C LEU A 85 8.50 12.00 -28.00
N SER A 86 9.59 12.08 -27.26
CA SER A 86 10.82 11.40 -27.68
C SER A 86 10.63 9.87 -27.61
N LYS A 87 11.24 9.10 -28.52
CA LYS A 87 11.20 7.63 -28.48
C LYS A 87 11.52 7.08 -27.08
N GLY A 88 10.73 6.11 -26.61
CA GLY A 88 10.84 5.49 -25.28
C GLY A 88 10.18 6.28 -24.12
N ARG A 89 9.59 7.45 -24.38
CA ARG A 89 8.78 8.17 -23.37
C ARG A 89 7.34 7.65 -23.35
N ARG A 90 6.76 7.66 -22.15
CA ARG A 90 5.36 7.30 -21.91
C ARG A 90 4.46 8.52 -22.10
N ILE A 91 3.22 8.28 -22.51
CA ILE A 91 2.16 9.28 -22.53
C ILE A 91 1.88 9.73 -21.09
N GLN A 92 1.83 11.04 -20.88
CA GLN A 92 1.51 11.65 -19.59
C GLN A 92 0.28 12.53 -19.76
N PRO A 93 -0.92 12.04 -19.40
CA PRO A 93 -2.11 12.86 -19.41
C PRO A 93 -2.01 13.95 -18.34
N LYS A 94 -2.94 14.90 -18.38
CA LYS A 94 -2.97 16.02 -17.44
C LYS A 94 -3.09 15.48 -16.00
N ASN A 95 -2.14 15.87 -15.15
CA ASN A 95 -2.14 15.44 -13.75
C ASN A 95 -3.46 15.88 -13.06
N PRO A 96 -4.23 14.96 -12.49
CA PRO A 96 -5.40 15.27 -11.70
C PRO A 96 -4.98 15.90 -10.37
N GLY A 97 -5.86 16.73 -9.82
CA GLY A 97 -5.68 17.24 -8.47
C GLY A 97 -5.93 16.11 -7.47
N ALA A 98 -4.96 15.82 -6.59
CA ALA A 98 -5.12 14.76 -5.58
C ALA A 98 -6.34 14.94 -4.68
N LYS A 99 -6.81 16.19 -4.50
CA LYS A 99 -7.96 16.56 -3.67
C LYS A 99 -9.29 16.69 -4.43
N SER A 100 -9.32 16.38 -5.72
CA SER A 100 -10.53 16.54 -6.55
C SER A 100 -10.67 15.48 -7.66
N PHE A 101 -9.84 14.45 -7.69
CA PHE A 101 -9.86 13.48 -8.78
C PHE A 101 -11.07 12.52 -8.69
N PHE A 102 -11.54 12.16 -7.49
CA PHE A 102 -12.73 11.33 -7.35
C PHE A 102 -13.98 12.10 -7.78
N SER A 103 -14.12 13.36 -7.36
CA SER A 103 -15.27 14.15 -7.80
C SER A 103 -15.23 14.45 -9.30
N LYS A 104 -14.05 14.78 -9.84
CA LYS A 104 -13.91 15.14 -11.26
C LYS A 104 -14.03 13.95 -12.22
N TYR A 105 -13.41 12.82 -11.92
CA TYR A 105 -13.32 11.69 -12.86
C TYR A 105 -14.24 10.53 -12.47
N PHE A 106 -14.43 10.27 -11.19
CA PHE A 106 -15.33 9.20 -10.71
C PHE A 106 -16.74 9.70 -10.41
N LEU A 107 -17.00 11.00 -10.59
CA LEU A 107 -18.29 11.66 -10.36
C LEU A 107 -18.84 11.46 -8.94
N SER A 108 -17.95 11.38 -7.94
CA SER A 108 -18.32 11.15 -6.54
C SER A 108 -17.64 12.13 -5.59
N GLU A 109 -18.41 13.12 -5.11
CA GLU A 109 -17.98 14.03 -4.03
C GLU A 109 -17.80 13.27 -2.71
N GLN A 110 -18.67 12.30 -2.41
CA GLN A 110 -18.56 11.48 -1.19
C GLN A 110 -17.22 10.74 -1.12
N LEU A 111 -16.79 10.08 -2.22
CA LEU A 111 -15.48 9.44 -2.25
C LEU A 111 -14.34 10.44 -2.11
N GLN A 112 -14.51 11.63 -2.69
CA GLN A 112 -13.52 12.69 -2.59
C GLN A 112 -13.37 13.20 -1.15
N ASP A 113 -14.47 13.35 -0.42
CA ASP A 113 -14.50 13.76 0.98
C ASP A 113 -13.86 12.68 1.88
N MET A 114 -14.24 11.41 1.70
CA MET A 114 -13.63 10.28 2.41
C MET A 114 -12.11 10.22 2.18
N PHE A 115 -11.66 10.40 0.94
CA PHE A 115 -10.23 10.44 0.63
C PHE A 115 -9.53 11.65 1.28
N ASN A 116 -10.15 12.83 1.23
CA ASN A 116 -9.58 14.05 1.78
C ASN A 116 -9.46 13.99 3.30
N GLU A 117 -10.44 13.41 4.00
CA GLU A 117 -10.39 13.19 5.45
C GLU A 117 -9.22 12.27 5.83
N ALA A 118 -9.11 11.11 5.16
CA ALA A 118 -8.01 10.18 5.37
C ALA A 118 -6.64 10.82 5.05
N PHE A 119 -6.55 11.57 3.95
CA PHE A 119 -5.35 12.29 3.55
C PHE A 119 -4.89 13.25 4.64
N GLU A 120 -5.78 14.08 5.17
CA GLU A 120 -5.45 15.08 6.20
C GLU A 120 -5.02 14.41 7.51
N LYS A 121 -5.72 13.35 7.92
CA LYS A 121 -5.33 12.54 9.09
C LYS A 121 -3.92 11.96 8.95
N HIS A 122 -3.62 11.32 7.81
CA HIS A 122 -2.31 10.72 7.57
C HIS A 122 -1.21 11.78 7.45
N TYR A 123 -1.50 12.92 6.85
CA TYR A 123 -0.49 13.98 6.66
C TYR A 123 -0.17 14.70 7.98
N LEU A 124 -1.16 14.93 8.83
CA LEU A 124 -0.94 15.43 10.19
C LEU A 124 -0.08 14.47 11.01
N LYS A 125 -0.37 13.16 10.96
CA LYS A 125 0.45 12.14 11.62
C LYS A 125 1.89 12.16 11.11
N PHE A 126 2.07 12.18 9.79
CA PHE A 126 3.40 12.30 9.18
C PHE A 126 4.19 13.50 9.69
N LEU A 127 3.57 14.68 9.79
CA LEU A 127 4.25 15.87 10.31
C LEU A 127 4.59 15.74 11.79
N LYS A 128 3.69 15.20 12.62
CA LYS A 128 3.94 14.96 14.05
C LYS A 128 5.10 13.98 14.27
N ASP A 129 5.06 12.83 13.59
CA ASP A 129 6.10 11.81 13.64
C ASP A 129 7.49 12.43 13.31
N LEU A 130 7.56 13.39 12.37
CA LEU A 130 8.81 14.09 12.05
C LEU A 130 9.25 15.09 13.13
N VAL A 131 8.33 15.83 13.76
CA VAL A 131 8.71 16.77 14.84
C VAL A 131 9.18 16.01 16.07
N GLU A 132 8.52 14.91 16.41
CA GLU A 132 8.89 14.04 17.54
C GLU A 132 10.30 13.43 17.42
N LEU A 133 10.90 13.42 16.23
CA LEU A 133 12.32 13.05 16.05
C LEU A 133 13.28 14.06 16.68
N LYS A 134 12.87 15.32 16.83
CA LYS A 134 13.73 16.44 17.26
C LYS A 134 13.26 17.09 18.55
N GLU A 135 11.97 17.02 18.87
CA GLU A 135 11.39 17.59 20.08
C GLU A 135 10.72 16.48 20.92
N GLU A 136 11.07 16.38 22.20
CA GLU A 136 10.43 15.41 23.10
C GLU A 136 8.97 15.80 23.35
N SER A 137 8.03 14.99 22.86
CA SER A 137 6.58 15.11 23.07
C SER A 137 5.97 16.43 22.59
N THR A 138 5.45 16.45 21.35
CA THR A 138 4.71 17.61 20.84
C THR A 138 3.22 17.55 21.16
N LEU A 139 2.76 18.46 22.04
CA LEU A 139 1.33 18.77 22.19
C LEU A 139 0.78 19.58 20.99
N ILE A 140 1.64 19.92 20.02
CA ILE A 140 1.29 20.73 18.86
C ILE A 140 0.39 19.92 17.93
N THR A 141 -0.87 20.35 17.81
CA THR A 141 -1.86 19.76 16.91
C THR A 141 -2.06 20.57 15.64
N ASN A 142 -1.59 21.82 15.61
CA ASN A 142 -1.82 22.73 14.49
C ASN A 142 -0.92 22.41 13.28
N LYS A 143 -1.54 22.13 12.13
CA LYS A 143 -0.86 21.80 10.87
C LYS A 143 0.15 22.87 10.41
N LYS A 144 -0.20 24.14 10.51
CA LYS A 144 0.63 25.27 10.02
C LYS A 144 1.91 25.36 10.85
N GLU A 145 1.78 25.17 12.16
CA GLU A 145 2.91 25.17 13.07
C GLU A 145 3.81 23.95 12.88
N LEU A 146 3.23 22.75 12.79
CA LEU A 146 3.98 21.53 12.48
C LEU A 146 4.77 21.67 11.17
N LYS A 147 4.17 22.22 10.11
CA LYS A 147 4.89 22.51 8.86
C LYS A 147 6.06 23.47 9.06
N ARG A 148 5.90 24.52 9.88
CA ARG A 148 6.97 25.49 10.15
C ARG A 148 8.17 24.79 10.81
N ILE A 149 7.91 23.98 11.82
CA ILE A 149 8.95 23.24 12.56
C ILE A 149 9.63 22.21 11.64
N VAL A 150 8.86 21.40 10.93
CA VAL A 150 9.40 20.41 9.98
C VAL A 150 10.23 21.08 8.89
N LYS A 151 9.83 22.25 8.36
CA LYS A 151 10.61 22.95 7.34
C LYS A 151 11.97 23.41 7.87
N ASN A 152 12.05 23.78 9.14
CA ASN A 152 13.30 24.22 9.77
C ASN A 152 14.27 23.06 9.99
N TYR A 153 13.80 21.92 10.50
CA TYR A 153 14.65 20.74 10.73
C TYR A 153 14.91 19.93 9.46
N PHE A 154 13.92 19.83 8.57
CA PHE A 154 13.92 18.98 7.38
C PHE A 154 13.45 19.73 6.13
N PRO A 155 14.27 20.65 5.59
CA PRO A 155 13.92 21.39 4.37
C PRO A 155 13.81 20.50 3.12
N LYS A 156 14.41 19.30 3.15
CA LYS A 156 14.39 18.29 2.08
C LYS A 156 14.27 16.89 2.68
N PHE A 157 13.89 15.92 1.85
CA PHE A 157 13.95 14.51 2.24
C PHE A 157 15.40 14.04 2.37
N THR A 158 15.67 13.29 3.43
CA THR A 158 16.95 12.64 3.74
C THR A 158 16.70 11.17 4.04
N GLU A 159 17.77 10.36 4.10
CA GLU A 159 17.66 8.95 4.50
C GLU A 159 16.99 8.78 5.87
N GLU A 160 17.26 9.69 6.82
CA GLU A 160 16.64 9.71 8.16
C GLU A 160 15.11 9.78 8.12
N ILE A 161 14.53 10.45 7.12
CA ILE A 161 13.08 10.69 7.06
C ILE A 161 12.36 10.02 5.89
N ASN A 162 13.09 9.29 5.05
CA ASN A 162 12.55 8.61 3.87
C ASN A 162 11.56 7.49 4.25
N HIS A 163 11.76 6.80 5.37
CA HIS A 163 10.81 5.77 5.80
C HIS A 163 9.46 6.38 6.21
N TYR A 164 9.43 7.58 6.80
CA TYR A 164 8.18 8.31 7.09
C TYR A 164 7.47 8.74 5.81
N ARG A 165 8.23 9.20 4.80
CA ARG A 165 7.70 9.50 3.47
C ARG A 165 7.02 8.27 2.86
N ASN A 166 7.72 7.14 2.85
CA ASN A 166 7.22 5.89 2.25
C ASN A 166 5.98 5.38 3.00
N LYS A 167 5.98 5.44 4.32
CA LYS A 167 4.82 5.11 5.17
C LYS A 167 3.60 5.97 4.83
N PHE A 168 3.78 7.28 4.69
CA PHE A 168 2.71 8.20 4.34
C PHE A 168 2.16 7.91 2.94
N LEU A 169 3.03 7.76 1.94
CA LEU A 169 2.60 7.46 0.56
C LEU A 169 1.90 6.10 0.46
N TYR A 170 2.39 5.09 1.18
CA TYR A 170 1.74 3.77 1.25
C TYR A 170 0.35 3.89 1.86
N SER A 171 0.19 4.69 2.92
CA SER A 171 -1.13 4.95 3.51
C SER A 171 -2.08 5.63 2.53
N LEU A 172 -1.62 6.61 1.75
CA LEU A 172 -2.47 7.23 0.72
C LEU A 172 -2.86 6.24 -0.39
N ARG A 173 -1.91 5.43 -0.86
CA ARG A 173 -2.15 4.38 -1.85
C ARG A 173 -3.22 3.40 -1.37
N GLU A 174 -3.07 2.89 -0.15
CA GLU A 174 -4.02 1.92 0.43
C GLU A 174 -5.43 2.49 0.57
N ASN A 175 -5.57 3.71 1.07
CA ASN A 175 -6.90 4.35 1.16
C ASN A 175 -7.50 4.56 -0.24
N CYS A 176 -6.70 5.03 -1.19
CA CYS A 176 -7.17 5.22 -2.56
C CYS A 176 -7.63 3.90 -3.20
N PHE A 177 -6.82 2.84 -3.07
CA PHE A 177 -7.16 1.51 -3.56
C PHE A 177 -8.43 0.98 -2.91
N PHE A 178 -8.58 1.11 -1.59
CA PHE A 178 -9.80 0.69 -0.88
C PHE A 178 -11.05 1.38 -1.42
N LEU A 179 -11.01 2.70 -1.61
CA LEU A 179 -12.13 3.47 -2.16
C LEU A 179 -12.45 3.07 -3.60
N MET A 180 -11.43 2.97 -4.47
CA MET A 180 -11.60 2.54 -5.86
C MET A 180 -12.16 1.12 -5.96
N LYS A 181 -11.67 0.21 -5.10
CA LYS A 181 -12.11 -1.18 -5.01
C LYS A 181 -13.58 -1.28 -4.66
N ASN A 182 -14.02 -0.60 -3.61
CA ASN A 182 -15.42 -0.66 -3.17
C ASN A 182 -16.34 -0.07 -4.25
N PHE A 183 -15.94 1.06 -4.85
CA PHE A 183 -16.70 1.69 -5.92
C PHE A 183 -16.79 0.81 -7.19
N TYR A 184 -15.73 0.06 -7.50
CA TYR A 184 -15.73 -0.94 -8.55
C TYR A 184 -16.69 -2.11 -8.23
N ASN A 185 -16.64 -2.62 -7.01
CA ASN A 185 -17.48 -3.75 -6.58
C ASN A 185 -18.97 -3.38 -6.60
N GLU A 186 -19.31 -2.14 -6.29
CA GLU A 186 -20.67 -1.59 -6.42
C GLU A 186 -21.17 -1.43 -7.87
N ARG A 187 -20.32 -1.73 -8.88
CA ARG A 187 -20.61 -1.55 -10.32
C ARG A 187 -21.04 -0.12 -10.64
N ASN A 188 -20.47 0.87 -9.95
CA ASN A 188 -20.88 2.26 -10.12
C ASN A 188 -20.50 2.80 -11.50
N ALA A 189 -21.44 3.44 -12.20
CA ALA A 189 -21.23 4.02 -13.53
C ALA A 189 -20.11 5.08 -13.56
N GLY A 190 -19.89 5.80 -12.44
CA GLY A 190 -18.81 6.75 -12.29
C GLY A 190 -17.42 6.10 -12.45
N PHE A 191 -17.27 4.81 -12.13
CA PHE A 191 -16.01 4.11 -12.34
C PHE A 191 -15.73 3.90 -13.84
N PHE A 192 -16.75 3.51 -14.61
CA PHE A 192 -16.62 3.35 -16.06
C PHE A 192 -16.41 4.69 -16.76
N HIS A 193 -17.08 5.75 -16.29
CA HIS A 193 -16.81 7.12 -16.74
C HIS A 193 -15.37 7.53 -16.47
N ALA A 194 -14.84 7.26 -15.25
CA ALA A 194 -13.46 7.54 -14.92
C ALA A 194 -12.49 6.81 -15.84
N PHE A 195 -12.76 5.54 -16.17
CA PHE A 195 -11.98 4.78 -17.14
C PHE A 195 -11.97 5.50 -18.49
N ASN A 196 -13.13 5.82 -19.07
CA ASN A 196 -13.21 6.44 -20.38
C ASN A 196 -12.53 7.80 -20.45
N GLU A 197 -12.75 8.67 -19.45
CA GLU A 197 -12.14 9.99 -19.38
C GLU A 197 -10.62 9.92 -19.18
N LEU A 198 -10.15 9.05 -18.27
CA LEU A 198 -8.72 8.95 -17.95
C LEU A 198 -7.93 8.27 -19.07
N PHE A 199 -8.54 7.30 -19.77
CA PHE A 199 -7.94 6.62 -20.93
C PHE A 199 -8.20 7.34 -22.26
N MET A 200 -9.04 8.39 -22.27
CA MET A 200 -9.41 9.15 -23.47
C MET A 200 -9.99 8.24 -24.56
N THR A 201 -10.82 7.26 -24.18
CA THR A 201 -11.34 6.21 -25.07
C THR A 201 -12.26 6.75 -26.16
N GLU A 202 -12.89 7.91 -25.94
CA GLU A 202 -13.78 8.56 -26.89
C GLU A 202 -13.06 9.54 -27.84
N ASP A 203 -11.77 9.81 -27.60
CA ASP A 203 -10.97 10.73 -28.42
C ASP A 203 -10.09 10.00 -29.44
N PHE A 204 -9.76 10.68 -30.54
CA PHE A 204 -8.69 10.25 -31.43
C PHE A 204 -7.32 10.72 -30.89
N ASN A 205 -6.58 9.81 -30.27
CA ASN A 205 -5.30 10.13 -29.64
C ASN A 205 -4.14 9.80 -30.59
N VAL A 206 -3.43 10.82 -31.07
CA VAL A 206 -2.31 10.65 -32.00
C VAL A 206 -1.00 10.87 -31.26
N ILE A 207 -0.12 9.85 -31.27
CA ILE A 207 1.24 9.96 -30.73
C ILE A 207 2.23 10.14 -31.86
N THR A 208 3.07 11.14 -31.75
CA THR A 208 4.19 11.40 -32.65
C THR A 208 5.49 11.21 -31.88
N TYR A 209 6.15 10.07 -32.12
CA TYR A 209 7.45 9.75 -31.58
C TYR A 209 8.57 10.32 -32.44
N TYR A 210 9.51 11.05 -31.83
CA TYR A 210 10.68 11.58 -32.51
C TYR A 210 11.98 11.03 -31.90
N GLY A 211 12.93 10.69 -32.77
CA GLY A 211 14.26 10.22 -32.43
C GLY A 211 15.31 11.33 -32.35
N LYS A 212 16.57 10.95 -32.60
CA LYS A 212 17.70 11.89 -32.65
C LYS A 212 17.82 12.62 -34.00
N ASN A 213 17.32 12.00 -35.07
CA ASN A 213 17.37 12.51 -36.43
C ASN A 213 15.97 12.94 -36.86
N ASP A 214 15.89 13.92 -37.77
CA ASP A 214 14.60 14.48 -38.22
C ASP A 214 13.73 13.46 -38.98
N ASP A 215 14.33 12.46 -39.61
CA ASP A 215 13.61 11.39 -40.32
C ASP A 215 13.19 10.24 -39.40
N ASP A 216 13.65 10.23 -38.14
CA ASP A 216 13.36 9.16 -37.18
C ASP A 216 12.03 9.42 -36.45
N VAL A 217 10.94 9.49 -37.23
CA VAL A 217 9.59 9.82 -36.76
C VAL A 217 8.66 8.62 -36.95
N VAL A 218 7.91 8.28 -35.90
CA VAL A 218 6.84 7.27 -35.93
C VAL A 218 5.57 7.90 -35.42
N VAL A 219 4.46 7.71 -36.13
CA VAL A 219 3.14 8.19 -35.72
C VAL A 219 2.21 7.01 -35.56
N GLU A 220 1.52 6.95 -34.42
CA GLU A 220 0.58 5.87 -34.09
C GLU A 220 -0.66 6.41 -33.37
N GLU A 221 -1.74 5.61 -33.39
CA GLU A 221 -2.97 5.88 -32.62
C GLU A 221 -2.84 5.20 -31.25
N PHE A 222 -3.01 5.97 -30.17
CA PHE A 222 -3.22 5.41 -28.85
C PHE A 222 -4.69 5.02 -28.70
N ASN A 223 -4.99 3.74 -28.91
CA ASN A 223 -6.32 3.21 -28.73
C ASN A 223 -6.33 2.15 -27.63
N PRO A 224 -6.79 2.50 -26.41
CA PRO A 224 -6.87 1.55 -25.31
C PRO A 224 -7.99 0.50 -25.50
N GLY A 225 -8.86 0.64 -26.52
CA GLY A 225 -9.98 -0.25 -26.78
C GLY A 225 -11.25 0.11 -25.98
N THR A 226 -12.28 -0.71 -26.16
CA THR A 226 -13.61 -0.53 -25.55
C THR A 226 -13.95 -1.72 -24.64
N PRO A 227 -13.42 -1.75 -23.40
CA PRO A 227 -13.65 -2.86 -22.49
C PRO A 227 -15.10 -2.95 -22.02
N GLN A 228 -15.55 -4.16 -21.70
CA GLN A 228 -16.65 -4.34 -20.77
C GLN A 228 -16.18 -4.03 -19.35
N PHE A 229 -17.10 -3.68 -18.45
CA PHE A 229 -16.75 -3.36 -17.06
C PHE A 229 -15.94 -4.46 -16.37
N THR A 230 -16.27 -5.73 -16.66
CA THR A 230 -15.60 -6.92 -16.14
C THR A 230 -14.16 -7.08 -16.59
N ASP A 231 -13.78 -6.46 -17.71
CA ASP A 231 -12.43 -6.53 -18.28
C ASP A 231 -11.47 -5.51 -17.63
N ILE A 232 -12.04 -4.52 -16.95
CA ILE A 232 -11.28 -3.50 -16.25
C ILE A 232 -10.76 -4.07 -14.93
N ARG A 233 -9.45 -3.94 -14.72
CA ARG A 233 -8.75 -4.45 -13.53
C ARG A 233 -8.11 -3.34 -12.73
N LEU A 234 -8.13 -3.48 -11.41
CA LEU A 234 -7.43 -2.63 -10.45
C LEU A 234 -6.10 -3.25 -10.05
N TYR A 235 -5.08 -2.42 -9.83
CA TYR A 235 -3.79 -2.89 -9.33
C TYR A 235 -3.09 -1.85 -8.45
N ASN A 236 -2.14 -2.32 -7.65
CA ASN A 236 -1.20 -1.50 -6.90
C ASN A 236 0.22 -1.70 -7.42
N SER A 237 1.08 -0.69 -7.27
CA SER A 237 2.49 -0.79 -7.62
C SER A 237 3.34 0.03 -6.64
N GLY A 238 4.40 -0.57 -6.11
CA GLY A 238 5.30 0.08 -5.16
C GLY A 238 4.56 0.65 -3.94
N ASN A 239 5.12 1.67 -3.30
CA ASN A 239 4.50 2.29 -2.10
C ASN A 239 3.55 3.45 -2.41
N ASP A 240 3.42 3.87 -3.66
CA ASP A 240 2.83 5.20 -3.95
C ASP A 240 1.86 5.22 -5.11
N SER A 241 1.56 4.07 -5.72
CA SER A 241 0.80 4.02 -6.97
C SER A 241 -0.35 3.01 -6.93
N VAL A 242 -1.51 3.48 -7.40
CA VAL A 242 -2.70 2.66 -7.71
C VAL A 242 -3.03 2.86 -9.18
N GLY A 243 -3.61 1.87 -9.84
CA GLY A 243 -3.96 2.02 -11.24
C GLY A 243 -5.16 1.20 -11.67
N ILE A 244 -5.61 1.53 -12.88
CA ILE A 244 -6.65 0.84 -13.62
C ILE A 244 -5.98 0.30 -14.87
N LYS A 245 -6.27 -0.94 -15.27
CA LYS A 245 -5.77 -1.53 -16.52
C LYS A 245 -6.88 -2.21 -17.30
N PHE A 246 -6.67 -2.34 -18.60
CA PHE A 246 -7.42 -3.19 -19.50
C PHE A 246 -6.44 -3.80 -20.51
N GLY A 247 -6.45 -5.13 -20.63
CA GLY A 247 -5.41 -5.86 -21.35
C GLY A 247 -4.00 -5.50 -20.84
N GLU A 248 -3.13 -5.12 -21.77
CA GLU A 248 -1.76 -4.68 -21.49
C GLU A 248 -1.66 -3.15 -21.24
N VAL A 249 -2.74 -2.38 -21.36
CA VAL A 249 -2.69 -0.92 -21.17
C VAL A 249 -3.12 -0.57 -19.74
N ALA A 250 -2.27 0.17 -19.04
CA ALA A 250 -2.54 0.61 -17.68
C ALA A 250 -2.40 2.12 -17.51
N LEU A 251 -3.26 2.69 -16.69
CA LEU A 251 -3.17 4.04 -16.19
C LEU A 251 -2.79 4.01 -14.71
N THR A 252 -1.63 4.57 -14.40
CA THR A 252 -1.09 4.63 -13.04
C THR A 252 -1.32 6.01 -12.43
N LEU A 253 -1.95 6.06 -11.26
CA LEU A 253 -2.06 7.22 -10.38
C LEU A 253 -0.98 7.13 -9.29
N ARG A 254 0.05 7.99 -9.38
CA ARG A 254 1.19 8.00 -8.45
C ARG A 254 1.18 9.21 -7.51
N PHE A 255 1.06 8.96 -6.22
CA PHE A 255 1.21 9.99 -5.18
C PHE A 255 2.67 10.37 -4.99
N LYS A 256 2.99 11.67 -5.03
CA LYS A 256 4.34 12.14 -4.74
C LYS A 256 4.35 13.53 -4.12
N PHE A 257 5.31 13.78 -3.23
CA PHE A 257 5.64 15.13 -2.81
C PHE A 257 6.21 15.92 -3.99
N GLU A 258 5.94 17.23 -4.03
CA GLU A 258 6.52 18.08 -5.08
C GLU A 258 8.04 18.22 -4.96
N SER A 259 8.52 18.47 -3.74
CA SER A 259 9.94 18.76 -3.53
C SER A 259 10.45 18.52 -2.10
N SER A 260 9.59 18.66 -1.09
CA SER A 260 9.99 18.61 0.33
C SER A 260 8.91 18.02 1.25
N PRO A 261 9.23 17.69 2.52
CA PRO A 261 8.26 17.14 3.47
C PRO A 261 7.01 18.00 3.70
N THR A 262 7.14 19.32 3.55
CA THR A 262 6.03 20.27 3.77
C THR A 262 5.32 20.71 2.50
N SER A 263 5.85 20.28 1.35
CA SER A 263 5.27 20.55 0.03
C SER A 263 3.94 19.83 -0.19
N SER A 264 3.20 20.28 -1.20
CA SER A 264 1.95 19.64 -1.62
C SER A 264 2.20 18.21 -2.12
N ILE A 265 1.15 17.39 -2.09
CA ILE A 265 1.15 16.07 -2.73
C ILE A 265 0.51 16.20 -4.10
N LYS A 266 1.24 15.79 -5.13
CA LYS A 266 0.76 15.68 -6.50
C LYS A 266 0.33 14.25 -6.78
N LEU A 267 -0.73 14.11 -7.58
CA LEU A 267 -1.10 12.85 -8.20
C LEU A 267 -0.59 12.90 -9.64
N ALA A 268 0.48 12.16 -9.91
CA ALA A 268 1.06 12.06 -11.24
C ALA A 268 0.39 10.92 -12.01
N VAL A 269 0.05 11.16 -13.27
CA VAL A 269 -0.58 10.12 -14.11
C VAL A 269 0.34 9.75 -15.25
N SER A 270 0.40 8.46 -15.53
CA SER A 270 1.15 7.93 -16.66
C SER A 270 0.47 6.69 -17.20
N PHE A 271 0.47 6.58 -18.52
CA PHE A 271 0.20 5.31 -19.17
C PHE A 271 1.42 4.41 -19.13
N ALA A 272 1.22 3.12 -18.97
CA ALA A 272 2.26 2.11 -19.00
C ALA A 272 1.72 0.85 -19.67
N ASN A 273 2.60 0.12 -20.34
CA ASN A 273 2.32 -1.25 -20.69
C ASN A 273 2.47 -2.08 -19.41
N PHE A 274 1.41 -2.79 -19.06
CA PHE A 274 1.38 -3.74 -17.96
C PHE A 274 1.85 -5.09 -18.47
N PRO A 275 2.69 -5.82 -17.72
CA PRO A 275 3.21 -7.08 -18.19
C PRO A 275 2.08 -8.08 -18.45
N ASN A 276 2.18 -8.82 -19.55
CA ASN A 276 1.30 -9.96 -19.79
C ASN A 276 1.69 -11.15 -18.91
N GLU A 277 0.90 -12.21 -18.94
CA GLU A 277 1.08 -13.36 -18.07
C GLU A 277 2.48 -14.02 -18.19
N PRO A 278 3.00 -14.32 -19.39
CA PRO A 278 4.38 -14.83 -19.53
C PRO A 278 5.45 -13.87 -18.98
N GLU A 279 5.27 -12.56 -19.12
CA GLU A 279 6.19 -11.58 -18.54
C GLU A 279 6.11 -11.56 -17.00
N ILE A 280 4.92 -11.70 -16.42
CA ILE A 280 4.73 -11.82 -14.97
C ILE A 280 5.42 -13.09 -14.45
N GLU A 281 5.23 -14.23 -15.10
CA GLU A 281 5.90 -15.49 -14.76
C GLU A 281 7.42 -15.31 -14.80
N HIS A 282 7.96 -14.67 -15.83
CA HIS A 282 9.39 -14.40 -15.94
C HIS A 282 9.91 -13.49 -14.81
N ILE A 283 9.16 -12.45 -14.44
CA ILE A 283 9.49 -11.57 -13.30
C ILE A 283 9.49 -12.36 -11.99
N ASN A 284 8.51 -13.24 -11.79
CA ASN A 284 8.41 -14.09 -10.61
C ASN A 284 9.58 -15.08 -10.53
N ASP A 285 9.95 -15.69 -11.65
CA ASP A 285 11.13 -16.56 -11.76
C ASP A 285 12.44 -15.83 -11.41
N ILE A 286 12.60 -14.58 -11.85
CA ILE A 286 13.77 -13.77 -11.49
C ILE A 286 13.80 -13.53 -9.96
N THR A 287 12.67 -13.19 -9.35
CA THR A 287 12.58 -13.02 -7.89
C THR A 287 12.95 -14.31 -7.17
N ILE A 288 12.37 -15.44 -7.56
CA ILE A 288 12.63 -16.76 -7.00
C ILE A 288 14.13 -17.09 -7.08
N LYS A 289 14.76 -16.93 -8.25
CA LYS A 289 16.19 -17.20 -8.45
C LYS A 289 17.07 -16.32 -7.55
N LYS A 290 16.77 -15.03 -7.43
CA LYS A 290 17.51 -14.12 -6.54
C LYS A 290 17.39 -14.53 -5.08
N MET A 291 16.21 -14.96 -4.65
CA MET A 291 16.01 -15.45 -3.29
C MET A 291 16.77 -16.76 -3.03
N MET A 292 16.78 -17.69 -4.00
CA MET A 292 17.57 -18.92 -3.88
C MET A 292 19.06 -18.63 -3.73
N VAL A 293 19.62 -17.71 -4.53
CA VAL A 293 21.03 -17.29 -4.39
C VAL A 293 21.31 -16.75 -2.98
N LEU A 294 20.41 -15.95 -2.39
CA LEU A 294 20.59 -15.47 -1.01
C LEU A 294 20.62 -16.61 0.01
N LEU A 295 19.74 -17.60 -0.15
CA LEU A 295 19.70 -18.77 0.73
C LEU A 295 20.96 -19.64 0.58
N ASP A 296 21.44 -19.85 -0.64
CA ASP A 296 22.63 -20.68 -0.93
C ASP A 296 23.94 -20.02 -0.47
N THR A 297 23.99 -18.68 -0.46
CA THR A 297 25.15 -17.89 -0.05
C THR A 297 25.10 -17.45 1.42
N HIS A 298 24.14 -17.96 2.19
CA HIS A 298 23.91 -17.52 3.55
C HIS A 298 25.13 -17.69 4.48
N GLN A 299 25.46 -16.62 5.21
CA GLN A 299 26.48 -16.62 6.26
C GLN A 299 25.92 -15.98 7.54
N SER A 300 25.82 -16.76 8.61
CA SER A 300 25.37 -16.27 9.91
C SER A 300 26.43 -15.41 10.56
N THR A 301 26.03 -14.25 11.08
CA THR A 301 26.87 -13.30 11.82
C THR A 301 26.57 -13.28 13.32
N SER A 302 25.49 -13.96 13.75
CA SER A 302 25.04 -13.96 15.15
C SER A 302 25.25 -15.31 15.83
N ASN A 303 25.68 -15.27 17.09
CA ASN A 303 25.76 -16.44 17.97
C ASN A 303 24.39 -16.91 18.48
N LYS A 304 23.33 -16.09 18.33
CA LYS A 304 21.95 -16.43 18.73
C LYS A 304 20.98 -15.92 17.67
N ASN A 305 19.95 -16.71 17.37
CA ASN A 305 18.90 -16.29 16.44
C ASN A 305 18.16 -15.07 17.00
N ASP A 306 18.05 -14.02 16.19
CA ASP A 306 17.18 -12.90 16.50
C ASP A 306 15.71 -13.25 16.19
N SER A 307 14.82 -13.08 17.18
CA SER A 307 13.41 -13.46 17.03
C SER A 307 12.67 -12.63 15.98
N ASN A 308 13.03 -11.35 15.81
CA ASN A 308 12.45 -10.51 14.77
C ASN A 308 12.98 -10.93 13.40
N ALA A 309 14.27 -11.27 13.30
CA ALA A 309 14.86 -11.78 12.06
C ALA A 309 14.21 -13.09 11.60
N ILE A 310 13.88 -14.01 12.52
CA ILE A 310 13.09 -15.22 12.21
C ILE A 310 11.75 -14.85 11.55
N GLY A 311 11.01 -13.91 12.14
CA GLY A 311 9.74 -13.43 11.59
C GLY A 311 9.91 -12.81 10.20
N LYS A 312 10.92 -11.96 10.00
CA LYS A 312 11.17 -11.30 8.70
C LYS A 312 11.65 -12.25 7.61
N CYS A 313 12.43 -13.27 7.96
CA CYS A 313 12.76 -14.34 7.05
C CYS A 313 11.51 -15.15 6.68
N HIS A 314 10.65 -15.48 7.65
CA HIS A 314 9.39 -16.20 7.44
C HIS A 314 8.43 -15.44 6.52
N GLU A 315 8.28 -14.12 6.69
CA GLU A 315 7.49 -13.26 5.79
C GLU A 315 8.01 -13.33 4.34
N SER A 316 9.32 -13.18 4.17
CA SER A 316 9.97 -13.24 2.85
C SER A 316 9.81 -14.62 2.20
N LEU A 317 10.03 -15.68 2.97
CA LEU A 317 9.90 -17.07 2.51
C LEU A 317 8.45 -17.42 2.17
N THR A 318 7.48 -16.90 2.91
CA THR A 318 6.06 -17.09 2.59
C THR A 318 5.74 -16.44 1.24
N TYR A 319 6.20 -15.21 1.01
CA TYR A 319 6.06 -14.54 -0.29
C TYR A 319 6.68 -15.38 -1.42
N PHE A 320 7.88 -15.91 -1.21
CA PHE A 320 8.56 -16.81 -2.16
C PHE A 320 7.73 -18.04 -2.51
N TYR A 321 7.13 -18.71 -1.54
CA TYR A 321 6.28 -19.88 -1.79
C TYR A 321 4.97 -19.51 -2.50
N PHE A 322 4.43 -18.32 -2.27
CA PHE A 322 3.30 -17.82 -3.07
C PHE A 322 3.68 -17.68 -4.56
N LEU A 323 4.86 -17.16 -4.87
CA LEU A 323 5.31 -17.05 -6.26
C LEU A 323 5.49 -18.41 -6.92
N LYS A 324 5.93 -19.43 -6.15
CA LYS A 324 6.05 -20.81 -6.65
C LYS A 324 4.70 -21.47 -6.91
N GLU A 325 3.73 -21.25 -6.03
CA GLU A 325 2.38 -21.84 -6.14
C GLU A 325 1.53 -21.12 -7.21
N TYR A 326 1.72 -19.81 -7.38
CA TYR A 326 0.98 -18.98 -8.33
C TYR A 326 1.95 -18.26 -9.27
N PRO A 327 2.44 -18.93 -10.33
CA PRO A 327 3.43 -18.34 -11.25
C PRO A 327 2.98 -17.03 -11.91
N SER A 328 1.68 -16.85 -12.13
CA SER A 328 1.10 -15.67 -12.78
C SER A 328 0.68 -14.56 -11.80
N ILE A 329 0.98 -14.68 -10.50
CA ILE A 329 0.60 -13.66 -9.51
C ILE A 329 1.37 -12.35 -9.73
N ALA A 330 0.69 -11.21 -9.76
CA ALA A 330 1.39 -9.94 -9.89
C ALA A 330 2.05 -9.52 -8.57
N GLN A 331 3.35 -9.24 -8.61
CA GLN A 331 4.07 -8.67 -7.47
C GLN A 331 3.84 -7.15 -7.41
N VAL A 332 3.34 -6.64 -6.28
CA VAL A 332 3.22 -5.19 -6.07
C VAL A 332 4.60 -4.51 -5.99
N ASP A 333 5.60 -5.19 -5.41
CA ASP A 333 7.01 -4.81 -5.45
C ASP A 333 7.91 -6.02 -5.12
N GLY A 334 8.44 -6.66 -6.16
CA GLY A 334 9.27 -7.86 -5.99
C GLY A 334 10.61 -7.61 -5.29
N ASN A 335 11.13 -6.37 -5.28
CA ASN A 335 12.38 -6.07 -4.59
C ASN A 335 12.22 -6.07 -3.07
N LYS A 336 11.00 -5.86 -2.55
CA LYS A 336 10.76 -5.83 -1.10
C LYS A 336 11.06 -7.18 -0.45
N CYS A 337 10.58 -8.29 -1.02
CA CYS A 337 10.80 -9.62 -0.43
C CYS A 337 12.28 -10.02 -0.43
N ILE A 338 12.98 -9.73 -1.54
CA ILE A 338 14.43 -9.95 -1.67
C ILE A 338 15.19 -9.09 -0.65
N GLY A 339 14.87 -7.80 -0.58
CA GLY A 339 15.50 -6.86 0.35
C GLY A 339 15.25 -7.19 1.81
N LEU A 340 14.05 -7.70 2.14
CA LEU A 340 13.71 -8.12 3.49
C LEU A 340 14.52 -9.35 3.90
N LEU A 341 14.60 -10.39 3.06
CA LEU A 341 15.43 -11.56 3.33
C LEU A 341 16.90 -11.16 3.50
N ASN A 342 17.46 -10.41 2.55
CA ASN A 342 18.88 -9.99 2.57
C ASN A 342 19.23 -9.15 3.81
N LYS A 343 18.27 -8.41 4.38
CA LYS A 343 18.50 -7.60 5.57
C LYS A 343 18.59 -8.44 6.85
N TYR A 344 17.85 -9.54 6.94
CA TYR A 344 17.64 -10.27 8.21
C TYR A 344 18.24 -11.67 8.24
N TYR A 345 18.47 -12.31 7.10
CA TYR A 345 18.92 -13.71 7.02
C TYR A 345 20.23 -13.98 7.79
N SER A 346 21.21 -13.08 7.75
CA SER A 346 22.49 -13.23 8.47
C SER A 346 22.38 -13.16 9.99
N LEU A 347 21.22 -12.78 10.53
CA LEU A 347 20.93 -12.77 11.98
C LEU A 347 20.26 -14.07 12.45
N VAL A 348 20.10 -15.04 11.54
CA VAL A 348 19.55 -16.37 11.80
C VAL A 348 20.62 -17.41 11.48
N SER A 349 20.80 -18.38 12.37
CA SER A 349 21.68 -19.53 12.14
C SER A 349 21.24 -20.34 10.93
N ALA A 350 22.20 -20.96 10.24
CA ALA A 350 21.94 -21.75 9.04
C ALA A 350 20.90 -22.86 9.28
N GLU A 351 21.04 -23.61 10.39
CA GLU A 351 20.10 -24.67 10.79
C GLU A 351 18.66 -24.13 10.96
N THR A 352 18.51 -22.96 11.60
CA THR A 352 17.18 -22.36 11.80
C THR A 352 16.60 -21.82 10.49
N LEU A 353 17.44 -21.22 9.64
CA LEU A 353 17.03 -20.73 8.34
C LEU A 353 16.59 -21.87 7.40
N GLU A 354 17.30 -22.99 7.40
CA GLU A 354 16.95 -24.20 6.64
C GLU A 354 15.61 -24.80 7.11
N ARG A 355 15.41 -24.88 8.44
CA ARG A 355 14.13 -25.30 9.02
C ARG A 355 12.99 -24.36 8.67
N LEU A 356 13.23 -23.05 8.71
CA LEU A 356 12.26 -22.04 8.27
C LEU A 356 11.94 -22.22 6.79
N TYR A 357 12.95 -22.32 5.93
CA TYR A 357 12.77 -22.53 4.49
C TYR A 357 11.92 -23.77 4.21
N SER A 358 12.26 -24.89 4.81
CA SER A 358 11.55 -26.16 4.62
C SER A 358 10.12 -26.09 5.15
N SER A 359 9.93 -25.58 6.38
CA SER A 359 8.61 -25.53 7.03
C SER A 359 7.67 -24.52 6.41
N THR A 360 8.18 -23.40 5.92
CA THR A 360 7.35 -22.37 5.28
C THR A 360 6.72 -22.88 3.98
N SER A 361 7.26 -23.93 3.35
CA SER A 361 6.62 -24.56 2.18
C SER A 361 5.19 -25.04 2.45
N THR A 362 4.88 -25.36 3.71
CA THR A 362 3.56 -25.86 4.14
C THR A 362 2.53 -24.76 4.34
N ILE A 363 2.91 -23.47 4.33
CA ILE A 363 2.01 -22.37 4.68
C ILE A 363 1.02 -22.02 3.57
N VAL A 364 1.45 -22.06 2.31
CA VAL A 364 0.60 -21.69 1.17
C VAL A 364 -0.56 -22.67 0.99
N PRO A 365 -0.36 -24.00 1.09
CA PRO A 365 -1.46 -24.97 1.06
C PRO A 365 -2.55 -24.69 2.11
N VAL A 366 -2.18 -24.40 3.37
CA VAL A 366 -3.16 -24.14 4.44
C VAL A 366 -3.88 -22.81 4.26
N ILE A 367 -3.20 -21.79 3.70
CA ILE A 367 -3.87 -20.54 3.33
C ILE A 367 -4.85 -20.77 2.18
N LYS A 368 -4.45 -21.53 1.15
CA LYS A 368 -5.28 -21.87 -0.01
C LYS A 368 -6.55 -22.60 0.41
N GLU A 369 -6.42 -23.60 1.28
CA GLU A 369 -7.56 -24.30 1.87
C GLU A 369 -8.50 -23.33 2.59
N LYS A 370 -7.96 -22.43 3.42
CA LYS A 370 -8.78 -21.46 4.14
C LYS A 370 -9.50 -20.46 3.24
N LEU A 371 -8.84 -19.97 2.21
CA LEU A 371 -9.46 -19.10 1.20
C LEU A 371 -10.56 -19.85 0.41
N LYS A 372 -10.35 -21.14 0.12
CA LYS A 372 -11.36 -21.99 -0.52
C LYS A 372 -12.57 -22.20 0.37
N GLU A 373 -12.40 -22.42 1.68
CA GLU A 373 -13.51 -22.46 2.64
C GLU A 373 -14.31 -21.15 2.65
N LYS A 374 -13.61 -20.01 2.59
CA LYS A 374 -14.22 -18.67 2.72
C LYS A 374 -14.96 -18.21 1.45
N TYR A 375 -14.40 -18.49 0.27
CA TYR A 375 -14.88 -17.95 -1.00
C TYR A 375 -15.37 -18.99 -1.99
N ASN A 376 -15.14 -20.28 -1.73
CA ASN A 376 -15.33 -21.39 -2.65
C ASN A 376 -14.46 -21.31 -3.91
N THR A 377 -14.68 -20.30 -4.77
CA THR A 377 -13.90 -20.04 -5.98
C THR A 377 -13.29 -18.63 -5.91
N TYR A 378 -11.99 -18.54 -6.16
CA TYR A 378 -11.27 -17.27 -6.17
C TYR A 378 -10.05 -17.34 -7.09
N MET A 379 -9.52 -16.19 -7.48
CA MET A 379 -8.23 -16.03 -8.14
C MET A 379 -7.37 -15.05 -7.35
N VAL A 380 -6.07 -15.34 -7.20
CA VAL A 380 -5.12 -14.42 -6.58
C VAL A 380 -4.53 -13.52 -7.67
N GLU A 381 -4.91 -12.24 -7.69
CA GLU A 381 -4.43 -11.28 -8.69
C GLU A 381 -3.03 -10.75 -8.35
N SER A 382 -2.81 -10.42 -7.08
CA SER A 382 -1.54 -9.84 -6.67
C SER A 382 -1.21 -10.05 -5.19
N ILE A 383 0.07 -9.89 -4.88
CA ILE A 383 0.63 -10.03 -3.54
C ILE A 383 1.50 -8.81 -3.19
N ASP A 384 1.27 -8.26 -2.00
CA ASP A 384 2.06 -7.18 -1.41
C ASP A 384 2.62 -7.57 -0.05
N LEU A 385 3.85 -7.13 0.20
CA LEU A 385 4.47 -7.21 1.52
C LEU A 385 4.19 -5.89 2.26
N VAL A 386 3.48 -5.99 3.38
CA VAL A 386 3.09 -4.82 4.17
C VAL A 386 4.34 -4.24 4.83
N PRO A 387 4.66 -2.94 4.64
CA PRO A 387 5.84 -2.36 5.26
C PRO A 387 5.73 -2.33 6.79
N ASP A 388 6.81 -2.69 7.50
CA ASP A 388 6.89 -2.64 8.98
C ASP A 388 6.46 -1.30 9.59
N SER A 389 6.72 -0.21 8.86
CA SER A 389 6.40 1.13 9.31
C SER A 389 4.91 1.47 9.20
N TYR A 390 4.12 0.68 8.49
CA TYR A 390 2.71 0.93 8.24
C TYR A 390 1.84 0.62 9.47
N ILE A 391 1.25 1.67 10.04
CA ILE A 391 0.21 1.55 11.08
C ILE A 391 -0.81 2.68 10.84
N SER A 392 -1.71 2.45 9.87
CA SER A 392 -2.89 3.28 9.64
C SER A 392 -4.01 2.93 10.62
N ASP A 393 -4.22 1.63 10.82
CA ASP A 393 -5.14 1.01 11.77
C ASP A 393 -4.34 0.22 12.81
N ALA A 394 -4.64 0.46 14.09
CA ALA A 394 -4.08 -0.31 15.18
C ALA A 394 -4.61 -1.76 15.20
N LEU A 395 -5.50 -2.17 14.31
CA LEU A 395 -6.00 -3.55 14.16
C LEU A 395 -5.56 -4.23 12.87
N ASP A 396 -4.98 -3.51 11.90
CA ASP A 396 -4.37 -4.12 10.71
C ASP A 396 -3.05 -4.78 11.14
N THR A 397 -3.03 -6.12 11.16
CA THR A 397 -1.91 -6.97 11.58
C THR A 397 -1.33 -7.77 10.43
N GLY A 398 -1.76 -7.48 9.19
CA GLY A 398 -1.29 -8.19 8.01
C GLY A 398 0.19 -7.91 7.75
N ASP A 399 0.95 -8.97 7.56
CA ASP A 399 2.34 -8.94 7.09
C ASP A 399 2.38 -9.10 5.55
N ILE A 400 1.42 -9.84 5.00
CA ILE A 400 1.15 -9.96 3.55
C ILE A 400 -0.29 -9.54 3.26
N LYS A 401 -0.52 -8.91 2.10
CA LYS A 401 -1.85 -8.70 1.53
C LYS A 401 -1.98 -9.42 0.20
N LEU A 402 -3.07 -10.17 0.05
CA LEU A 402 -3.49 -10.75 -1.21
C LEU A 402 -4.67 -9.94 -1.76
N ILE A 403 -4.61 -9.57 -3.03
CA ILE A 403 -5.77 -9.05 -3.75
C ILE A 403 -6.38 -10.23 -4.50
N LEU A 404 -7.63 -10.54 -4.18
CA LEU A 404 -8.38 -11.65 -4.74
C LEU A 404 -9.48 -11.15 -5.68
N ARG A 405 -9.82 -11.98 -6.66
CA ARG A 405 -11.08 -11.90 -7.41
C ARG A 405 -12.00 -13.01 -6.96
N VAL A 406 -13.18 -12.62 -6.49
CA VAL A 406 -14.25 -13.54 -6.06
C VAL A 406 -15.54 -13.07 -6.70
N ASN A 407 -16.14 -13.88 -7.58
CA ASN A 407 -17.37 -13.53 -8.31
C ASN A 407 -17.32 -12.12 -8.96
N ASP A 408 -16.21 -11.83 -9.62
CA ASP A 408 -15.92 -10.52 -10.21
C ASP A 408 -15.79 -9.32 -9.26
N ASP A 409 -15.70 -9.56 -7.96
CA ASP A 409 -15.38 -8.54 -6.99
C ASP A 409 -13.95 -8.64 -6.49
N TYR A 410 -13.38 -7.49 -6.17
CA TYR A 410 -12.08 -7.41 -5.53
C TYR A 410 -12.21 -7.54 -4.02
N ILE A 411 -11.47 -8.49 -3.46
CA ILE A 411 -11.33 -8.68 -2.01
C ILE A 411 -9.87 -8.49 -1.64
N THR A 412 -9.62 -7.89 -0.47
CA THR A 412 -8.27 -7.73 0.07
C THR A 412 -8.16 -8.58 1.32
N GLU A 413 -7.37 -9.63 1.25
CA GLU A 413 -7.10 -10.51 2.39
C GLU A 413 -5.75 -10.16 3.01
N SER A 414 -5.80 -9.61 4.23
CA SER A 414 -4.61 -9.40 5.05
C SER A 414 -4.28 -10.68 5.81
N ILE A 415 -3.01 -11.09 5.77
CA ILE A 415 -2.52 -12.31 6.44
C ILE A 415 -1.44 -11.91 7.43
N SER A 416 -1.66 -12.19 8.71
CA SER A 416 -0.62 -12.09 9.74
C SER A 416 0.16 -13.39 9.81
N LEU A 417 1.47 -13.29 9.64
CA LEU A 417 2.39 -14.42 9.62
C LEU A 417 3.06 -14.57 10.98
N LYS A 418 3.13 -15.80 11.48
CA LYS A 418 3.77 -16.14 12.74
C LYS A 418 4.66 -17.36 12.56
N ALA A 419 5.92 -17.25 12.96
CA ALA A 419 6.84 -18.38 13.04
C ALA A 419 7.13 -18.71 14.50
N ILE A 420 6.84 -19.94 14.92
CA ILE A 420 7.12 -20.43 16.27
C ILE A 420 7.93 -21.73 16.22
N SER A 421 8.74 -21.97 17.25
CA SER A 421 9.65 -23.12 17.26
C SER A 421 8.94 -24.45 17.51
N ARG A 422 7.84 -24.46 18.27
CA ARG A 422 7.12 -25.67 18.70
C ARG A 422 5.69 -25.32 19.08
N LYS A 423 4.76 -26.29 19.06
CA LYS A 423 3.34 -26.09 19.45
C LYS A 423 3.14 -25.43 20.81
N SER A 424 4.00 -25.74 21.78
CA SER A 424 3.90 -25.17 23.13
C SER A 424 4.39 -23.72 23.25
N ALA A 425 4.96 -23.14 22.18
CA ALA A 425 5.43 -21.77 22.19
C ALA A 425 4.25 -20.79 22.14
N LYS A 426 4.40 -19.67 22.84
CA LYS A 426 3.41 -18.60 22.77
C LYS A 426 3.65 -17.75 21.52
N ILE A 427 2.56 -17.32 20.90
CA ILE A 427 2.53 -16.44 19.74
C ILE A 427 2.40 -15.01 20.24
N THR A 428 3.35 -14.16 19.91
CA THR A 428 3.19 -12.73 20.18
C THR A 428 2.13 -12.15 19.24
N THR A 429 1.05 -11.62 19.80
CA THR A 429 0.02 -10.90 19.05
C THR A 429 0.39 -9.42 18.99
N LYS A 430 -0.50 -8.56 18.50
CA LYS A 430 -0.18 -7.12 18.45
C LYS A 430 0.14 -6.61 19.85
N ASN A 431 1.14 -5.74 19.96
CA ASN A 431 1.54 -5.12 21.22
C ASN A 431 0.84 -3.76 21.38
N PRO A 432 -0.34 -3.70 22.01
CA PRO A 432 -1.00 -2.43 22.29
C PRO A 432 -0.11 -1.57 23.22
N GLY A 433 -0.24 -0.25 23.09
CA GLY A 433 0.36 0.64 24.08
C GLY A 433 -0.26 0.38 25.45
N ILE A 434 0.58 0.34 26.50
CA ILE A 434 0.10 0.13 27.88
C ILE A 434 -0.96 1.18 28.27
N GLY A 435 -0.82 2.42 27.82
CA GLY A 435 -1.81 3.47 28.10
C GLY A 435 -3.15 3.28 27.39
N THR A 436 -3.16 2.61 26.22
CA THR A 436 -4.33 2.56 25.34
C THR A 436 -5.07 1.23 25.36
N ILE A 437 -4.51 0.19 26.00
CA ILE A 437 -5.10 -1.16 26.00
C ILE A 437 -6.49 -1.21 26.63
N LEU A 438 -6.77 -0.39 27.63
CA LEU A 438 -8.10 -0.32 28.23
C LEU A 438 -9.07 0.55 27.41
N GLY A 439 -8.57 1.31 26.43
CA GLY A 439 -9.35 2.28 25.66
C GLY A 439 -10.30 1.64 24.65
N PRO A 440 -11.05 2.49 23.91
CA PRO A 440 -12.14 2.05 23.02
C PRO A 440 -11.69 1.18 21.84
N THR A 441 -10.41 1.22 21.46
CA THR A 441 -9.87 0.40 20.37
C THR A 441 -9.71 -1.08 20.75
N PHE A 442 -9.59 -1.38 22.04
CA PHE A 442 -9.38 -2.74 22.51
C PHE A 442 -10.54 -3.15 23.41
N PHE A 443 -10.41 -3.01 24.73
CA PHE A 443 -11.42 -3.50 25.68
C PHE A 443 -12.55 -2.52 25.98
N ASN A 444 -12.35 -1.21 25.75
CA ASN A 444 -13.33 -0.17 26.08
C ASN A 444 -13.79 -0.17 27.56
N ILE A 445 -12.82 -0.25 28.48
CA ILE A 445 -13.02 -0.34 29.93
C ILE A 445 -12.19 0.66 30.76
N GLY A 446 -11.47 1.58 30.11
CA GLY A 446 -10.73 2.64 30.82
C GLY A 446 -9.50 3.19 30.10
N ASP A 447 -8.56 3.72 30.87
CA ASP A 447 -7.31 4.32 30.40
C ASP A 447 -6.24 4.15 31.48
N LEU A 448 -4.99 3.86 31.09
CA LEU A 448 -3.86 3.69 32.01
C LEU A 448 -2.83 4.83 31.92
N ARG A 449 -3.04 5.85 31.07
CA ARG A 449 -2.07 6.92 30.85
C ARG A 449 -1.73 7.68 32.14
N SER A 450 -2.72 8.02 32.95
CA SER A 450 -2.53 8.69 34.26
C SER A 450 -1.73 7.82 35.21
N ASN A 451 -2.09 6.54 35.35
CA ASN A 451 -1.40 5.58 36.22
C ASN A 451 0.07 5.41 35.82
N VAL A 452 0.37 5.36 34.52
CA VAL A 452 1.75 5.27 34.03
C VAL A 452 2.56 6.52 34.39
N GLN A 453 1.97 7.72 34.32
CA GLN A 453 2.67 8.95 34.72
C GLN A 453 2.89 9.04 36.22
N GLU A 454 1.92 8.60 37.02
CA GLU A 454 2.06 8.55 38.47
C GLU A 454 3.16 7.58 38.89
N VAL A 455 3.16 6.35 38.36
CA VAL A 455 4.21 5.35 38.63
C VAL A 455 5.58 5.85 38.18
N LYS A 456 5.66 6.57 37.05
CA LYS A 456 6.89 7.23 36.62
C LYS A 456 7.40 8.23 37.66
N ALA A 457 6.54 9.12 38.15
CA ALA A 457 6.92 10.11 39.14
C ALA A 457 7.43 9.44 40.43
N ARG A 458 6.71 8.43 40.93
CA ARG A 458 7.09 7.69 42.13
C ARG A 458 8.41 6.93 41.97
N TYR A 459 8.65 6.32 40.81
CA TYR A 459 9.94 5.70 40.50
C TYR A 459 11.08 6.72 40.49
N LEU A 460 10.88 7.87 39.86
CA LEU A 460 11.90 8.93 39.78
C LEU A 460 12.20 9.56 41.16
N ASN A 461 11.23 9.57 42.07
CA ASN A 461 11.39 9.98 43.46
C ASN A 461 12.03 8.90 44.35
N GLY A 462 12.31 7.70 43.82
CA GLY A 462 12.89 6.59 44.57
C GLY A 462 11.90 5.81 45.45
N GLU A 463 10.60 6.07 45.30
CA GLU A 463 9.53 5.41 46.08
C GLU A 463 9.16 4.02 45.55
N LEU A 464 9.46 3.75 44.28
CA LEU A 464 9.21 2.47 43.63
C LEU A 464 10.48 1.93 42.96
N THR A 465 10.73 0.65 43.13
CA THR A 465 11.73 -0.07 42.35
C THR A 465 11.22 -0.38 40.94
N HIS A 466 12.14 -0.84 40.09
CA HIS A 466 11.84 -1.28 38.73
C HIS A 466 10.84 -2.45 38.70
N MET A 467 10.83 -3.35 39.68
CA MET A 467 9.86 -4.45 39.69
C MET A 467 8.50 -3.99 40.23
N GLU A 468 8.49 -3.26 41.35
CA GLU A 468 7.25 -2.73 41.95
C GLU A 468 6.49 -1.83 40.97
N SER A 469 7.20 -1.04 40.16
CA SER A 469 6.60 -0.24 39.09
C SER A 469 5.80 -1.09 38.09
N LEU A 470 6.32 -2.26 37.71
CA LEU A 470 5.63 -3.16 36.78
C LEU A 470 4.43 -3.84 37.45
N GLU A 471 4.55 -4.21 38.72
CA GLU A 471 3.50 -4.88 39.49
C GLU A 471 2.31 -3.95 39.77
N VAL A 472 2.58 -2.67 40.08
CA VAL A 472 1.53 -1.65 40.22
C VAL A 472 0.77 -1.51 38.90
N ILE A 473 1.47 -1.29 37.79
CA ILE A 473 0.81 -1.15 36.47
C ILE A 473 0.08 -2.43 36.06
N ALA A 474 0.61 -3.61 36.35
CA ALA A 474 -0.10 -4.86 36.09
C ALA A 474 -1.37 -5.00 36.93
N THR A 475 -1.37 -4.52 38.17
CA THR A 475 -2.56 -4.49 39.04
C THR A 475 -3.62 -3.52 38.51
N GLU A 476 -3.20 -2.32 38.09
CA GLU A 476 -4.07 -1.31 37.47
C GLU A 476 -4.65 -1.80 36.14
N LEU A 477 -3.92 -2.62 35.39
CA LEU A 477 -4.43 -3.30 34.21
C LEU A 477 -5.42 -4.42 34.55
N GLY A 478 -5.13 -5.23 35.56
CA GLY A 478 -5.89 -6.43 35.90
C GLY A 478 -7.27 -6.13 36.50
N THR A 479 -7.37 -5.08 37.32
CA THR A 479 -8.60 -4.75 38.06
C THR A 479 -9.78 -4.40 37.14
N PRO A 480 -9.61 -3.56 36.10
CA PRO A 480 -10.69 -3.31 35.12
C PRO A 480 -11.02 -4.53 34.29
N LEU A 481 -10.03 -5.34 33.90
CA LEU A 481 -10.26 -6.57 33.12
C LEU A 481 -11.13 -7.56 33.89
N GLU A 482 -10.86 -7.76 35.19
CA GLU A 482 -11.64 -8.68 36.03
C GLU A 482 -13.11 -8.26 36.19
N ARG A 483 -13.40 -6.95 36.10
CA ARG A 483 -14.75 -6.37 36.21
C ARG A 483 -15.46 -6.17 34.87
N ALA A 484 -14.75 -6.38 33.76
CA ALA A 484 -15.28 -6.15 32.42
C ALA A 484 -16.41 -7.13 32.08
N THR A 485 -17.36 -6.68 31.27
CA THR A 485 -18.39 -7.57 30.74
C THR A 485 -17.78 -8.59 29.79
N GLN A 486 -18.45 -9.73 29.59
CA GLN A 486 -17.99 -10.74 28.63
C GLN A 486 -17.89 -10.18 27.21
N GLU A 487 -18.78 -9.25 26.82
CA GLU A 487 -18.73 -8.58 25.53
C GLU A 487 -17.46 -7.72 25.38
N GLN A 488 -17.12 -6.92 26.40
CA GLN A 488 -15.89 -6.12 26.41
C GLN A 488 -14.63 -6.98 26.38
N LEU A 489 -14.63 -8.10 27.10
CA LEU A 489 -13.53 -9.06 27.09
C LEU A 489 -13.36 -9.73 25.72
N ARG A 490 -14.46 -10.16 25.08
CA ARG A 490 -14.43 -10.74 23.73
C ARG A 490 -13.89 -9.73 22.72
N GLN A 491 -14.47 -8.54 22.69
CA GLN A 491 -14.04 -7.44 21.83
C GLN A 491 -12.54 -7.14 22.00
N GLY A 492 -12.08 -7.06 23.25
CA GLY A 492 -10.67 -6.79 23.53
C GLY A 492 -9.72 -7.87 23.06
N ILE A 493 -10.08 -9.16 23.22
CA ILE A 493 -9.26 -10.27 22.73
C ILE A 493 -9.28 -10.33 21.19
N GLU A 494 -10.44 -10.16 20.55
CA GLU A 494 -10.55 -10.09 19.08
C GLU A 494 -9.67 -8.96 18.52
N ASN A 495 -9.73 -7.77 19.13
CA ASN A 495 -8.89 -6.63 18.75
C ASN A 495 -7.39 -6.86 19.01
N LEU A 496 -7.01 -7.65 20.02
CA LEU A 496 -5.62 -8.04 20.27
C LEU A 496 -5.06 -8.97 19.20
N PHE A 497 -5.92 -9.79 18.59
CA PHE A 497 -5.56 -10.62 17.46
C PHE A 497 -5.51 -9.82 16.15
N GLY A 498 -6.34 -8.80 16.03
CA GLY A 498 -6.43 -7.93 14.86
C GLY A 498 -7.49 -8.42 13.88
N LYS A 499 -7.46 -7.90 12.65
CA LYS A 499 -8.45 -8.24 11.60
C LYS A 499 -7.90 -9.20 10.55
N ALA A 500 -6.60 -9.49 10.58
CA ALA A 500 -5.95 -10.29 9.55
C ALA A 500 -6.05 -11.79 9.87
N MET A 501 -6.30 -12.61 8.86
CA MET A 501 -6.21 -14.06 8.97
C MET A 501 -4.81 -14.46 9.49
N MET A 502 -4.74 -15.33 10.49
CA MET A 502 -3.45 -15.72 11.09
C MET A 502 -2.95 -17.03 10.47
N ALA A 503 -1.76 -17.00 9.87
CA ALA A 503 -1.07 -18.18 9.39
C ALA A 503 0.20 -18.41 10.22
N ILE A 504 0.28 -19.59 10.84
CA ILE A 504 1.30 -19.95 11.82
C ILE A 504 2.13 -21.09 11.26
N THR A 505 3.44 -20.94 11.20
CA THR A 505 4.38 -22.02 10.88
C THR A 505 5.12 -22.45 12.15
N ILE A 506 5.10 -23.76 12.42
CA ILE A 506 5.83 -24.39 13.51
C ILE A 506 7.09 -25.04 12.95
N TYR A 507 8.19 -24.28 12.96
CA TYR A 507 9.32 -24.58 12.08
C TYR A 507 10.22 -25.75 12.53
N ASN A 508 10.12 -26.25 13.76
CA ASN A 508 10.78 -27.52 14.12
C ASN A 508 9.90 -28.75 13.88
N GLU A 509 8.61 -28.56 13.58
CA GLU A 509 7.64 -29.64 13.37
C GLU A 509 7.22 -29.74 11.89
N ASN A 510 7.71 -28.85 11.01
CA ASN A 510 7.41 -28.82 9.59
C ASN A 510 5.91 -28.79 9.27
N VAL A 511 5.17 -27.98 10.02
CA VAL A 511 3.71 -27.88 9.90
C VAL A 511 3.26 -26.43 10.02
N SER A 512 2.26 -26.06 9.22
CA SER A 512 1.60 -24.77 9.32
C SER A 512 0.10 -24.94 9.57
N TYR A 513 -0.52 -23.90 10.13
CA TYR A 513 -1.96 -23.82 10.34
C TYR A 513 -2.44 -22.44 9.93
N CYS A 514 -3.65 -22.36 9.39
CA CYS A 514 -4.31 -21.10 9.08
C CYS A 514 -5.61 -21.01 9.88
N ARG A 515 -5.84 -19.87 10.53
CA ARG A 515 -7.03 -19.63 11.35
C ARG A 515 -7.52 -18.20 11.14
N GLU A 516 -8.81 -18.09 10.88
CA GLU A 516 -9.54 -16.83 11.08
C GLU A 516 -9.74 -16.64 12.57
N HIS A 517 -9.82 -15.40 13.04
CA HIS A 517 -10.18 -15.15 14.44
C HIS A 517 -11.63 -15.60 14.65
N ASN A 518 -11.80 -16.88 15.00
CA ASN A 518 -13.10 -17.46 15.31
C ASN A 518 -13.71 -16.69 16.47
N GLU A 519 -15.05 -16.56 16.46
CA GLU A 519 -15.81 -16.06 17.60
C GLU A 519 -15.31 -16.73 18.88
N ILE A 520 -14.98 -15.90 19.88
CA ILE A 520 -14.52 -16.36 21.18
C ILE A 520 -15.73 -16.96 21.90
N ASN A 521 -15.91 -18.25 21.64
CA ASN A 521 -17.00 -19.03 22.18
C ASN A 521 -16.74 -19.37 23.65
N GLY A 522 -17.80 -19.38 24.45
CA GLY A 522 -17.73 -19.65 25.88
C GLY A 522 -17.45 -18.44 26.76
N GLN A 523 -17.25 -18.71 28.05
CA GLN A 523 -17.00 -17.71 29.08
C GLN A 523 -15.50 -17.43 29.18
N ILE A 524 -15.13 -16.16 29.13
CA ILE A 524 -13.77 -15.68 29.36
C ILE A 524 -13.54 -15.52 30.86
N LYS A 525 -12.49 -16.15 31.38
CA LYS A 525 -12.02 -15.98 32.76
C LYS A 525 -10.79 -15.08 32.77
N VAL A 526 -10.74 -14.15 33.71
CA VAL A 526 -9.60 -13.27 33.91
C VAL A 526 -8.84 -13.73 35.15
N TYR A 527 -7.55 -13.97 34.98
CA TYR A 527 -6.62 -14.29 36.05
C TYR A 527 -5.63 -13.15 36.21
N THR A 528 -5.84 -12.36 37.25
CA THR A 528 -4.92 -11.28 37.60
C THR A 528 -3.65 -11.86 38.23
N LYS A 529 -2.50 -11.22 38.00
CA LYS A 529 -1.20 -11.60 38.57
C LYS A 529 -0.80 -13.07 38.30
N LYS A 530 -1.22 -13.63 37.16
CA LYS A 530 -0.88 -14.98 36.72
C LYS A 530 -0.30 -14.99 35.30
N PRO A 531 0.78 -15.76 35.05
CA PRO A 531 1.50 -16.62 36.00
C PRO A 531 2.46 -15.87 36.94
N THR A 532 2.67 -14.57 36.74
CA THR A 532 3.55 -13.74 37.57
C THR A 532 2.85 -12.43 37.96
N ALA A 533 3.36 -11.74 38.98
CA ALA A 533 2.80 -10.49 39.49
C ALA A 533 2.70 -9.35 38.43
N ILE A 534 3.45 -9.46 37.34
CA ILE A 534 3.47 -8.48 36.23
C ILE A 534 2.63 -8.92 35.02
N GLN A 535 1.83 -9.97 35.17
CA GLN A 535 1.04 -10.58 34.10
C GLN A 535 -0.42 -10.76 34.49
N ASN A 536 -1.32 -10.46 33.56
CA ASN A 536 -2.73 -10.83 33.64
C ASN A 536 -3.05 -11.77 32.47
N THR A 537 -3.77 -12.87 32.72
CA THR A 537 -4.08 -13.87 31.69
C THR A 537 -5.59 -14.01 31.53
N LEU A 538 -6.07 -13.93 30.30
CA LEU A 538 -7.45 -14.21 29.92
C LEU A 538 -7.50 -15.60 29.30
N THR A 539 -8.42 -16.44 29.74
CA THR A 539 -8.60 -17.80 29.21
C THR A 539 -10.04 -18.04 28.75
N TRP A 540 -10.22 -18.90 27.75
CA TRP A 540 -11.52 -19.33 27.25
C TRP A 540 -11.42 -20.78 26.73
N ASN A 541 -12.54 -21.34 26.26
CA ASN A 541 -12.62 -22.73 25.79
C ASN A 541 -12.05 -23.73 26.81
N GLU A 542 -12.60 -23.73 28.02
CA GLU A 542 -12.14 -24.62 29.12
C GLU A 542 -10.65 -24.47 29.44
N ASP A 543 -10.13 -23.24 29.38
CA ASP A 543 -8.74 -22.89 29.66
C ASP A 543 -7.73 -23.47 28.64
N SER A 544 -8.22 -23.97 27.50
CA SER A 544 -7.37 -24.48 26.40
C SER A 544 -6.69 -23.35 25.62
N GLU A 545 -7.35 -22.20 25.47
CA GLU A 545 -6.83 -21.01 24.82
C GLU A 545 -6.62 -19.88 25.84
N SER A 546 -5.55 -19.11 25.66
CA SER A 546 -5.25 -18.00 26.57
C SER A 546 -4.47 -16.88 25.93
N VAL A 547 -4.73 -15.64 26.36
CA VAL A 547 -3.89 -14.47 26.09
C VAL A 547 -3.31 -13.97 27.41
N SER A 548 -1.98 -13.88 27.48
CA SER A 548 -1.25 -13.28 28.60
C SER A 548 -0.80 -11.87 28.24
N LEU A 549 -1.20 -10.89 29.05
CA LEU A 549 -0.78 -9.49 28.97
C LEU A 549 0.33 -9.25 30.00
N ARG A 550 1.57 -9.11 29.53
CA ARG A 550 2.76 -8.88 30.37
C ARG A 550 3.24 -7.44 30.29
N VAL A 551 3.37 -6.79 31.44
CA VAL A 551 3.97 -5.46 31.54
C VAL A 551 5.50 -5.60 31.61
N LYS A 552 6.22 -4.80 30.82
CA LYS A 552 7.69 -4.77 30.83
C LYS A 552 8.24 -3.38 30.53
N PHE A 553 9.45 -3.09 31.03
CA PHE A 553 10.20 -1.93 30.57
C PHE A 553 10.76 -2.14 29.15
N SER A 554 10.90 -1.05 28.39
CA SER A 554 11.46 -1.10 27.04
C SER A 554 12.97 -1.32 27.02
N LYS A 555 13.66 -0.95 28.11
CA LYS A 555 15.10 -1.17 28.32
C LYS A 555 15.33 -1.82 29.68
N GLY A 556 16.51 -2.43 29.86
CA GLY A 556 16.88 -3.05 31.14
C GLY A 556 17.09 -2.04 32.27
N LYS A 557 17.06 -2.53 33.50
CA LYS A 557 17.17 -1.76 34.76
C LYS A 557 18.32 -0.75 34.80
N GLN A 558 19.46 -1.06 34.15
CA GLN A 558 20.63 -0.21 34.05
C GLN A 558 20.37 1.17 33.41
N HIS A 559 19.27 1.32 32.66
CA HIS A 559 18.88 2.58 32.02
C HIS A 559 17.93 3.43 32.89
N GLY A 560 17.70 3.04 34.15
CA GLY A 560 16.74 3.72 35.02
C GLY A 560 15.31 3.60 34.48
N TRP A 561 14.58 4.72 34.46
CA TRP A 561 13.24 4.74 33.88
C TRP A 561 13.31 4.64 32.36
N SER A 562 12.63 3.64 31.79
CA SER A 562 12.35 3.58 30.36
C SER A 562 10.84 3.47 30.12
N SER A 563 10.39 3.68 28.89
CA SER A 563 8.97 3.55 28.58
C SER A 563 8.44 2.14 28.87
N ILE A 564 7.30 2.05 29.55
CA ILE A 564 6.62 0.79 29.82
C ILE A 564 5.92 0.31 28.53
N LYS A 565 6.06 -0.99 28.24
CA LYS A 565 5.46 -1.70 27.11
C LYS A 565 4.56 -2.82 27.63
N LEU A 566 3.54 -3.15 26.84
CA LEU A 566 2.76 -4.36 27.02
C LEU A 566 3.21 -5.41 25.99
N THR A 567 3.36 -6.65 26.42
CA THR A 567 3.49 -7.81 25.53
C THR A 567 2.22 -8.63 25.61
N SER A 568 1.60 -8.91 24.47
CA SER A 568 0.45 -9.81 24.38
C SER A 568 0.89 -11.14 23.80
N GLU A 569 0.72 -12.22 24.58
CA GLU A 569 1.16 -13.56 24.20
C GLU A 569 -0.02 -14.52 24.19
N TYR A 570 -0.36 -15.01 23.00
CA TYR A 570 -1.39 -16.01 22.79
C TYR A 570 -0.82 -17.42 22.89
N LYS A 571 -1.49 -18.30 23.62
CA LYS A 571 -1.22 -19.73 23.65
C LYS A 571 -2.34 -20.43 22.88
N LEU A 572 -1.95 -21.16 21.85
CA LEU A 572 -2.89 -21.95 21.06
C LEU A 572 -3.41 -23.14 21.87
N GLY A 573 -4.72 -23.40 21.77
CA GLY A 573 -5.33 -24.65 22.21
C GLY A 573 -4.84 -25.84 21.38
N SER A 574 -4.98 -27.04 21.95
CA SER A 574 -4.68 -28.28 21.25
C SER A 574 -5.56 -28.41 20.01
N PHE A 575 -4.95 -28.52 18.82
CA PHE A 575 -5.67 -28.91 17.61
C PHE A 575 -6.24 -30.32 17.81
N LYS A 576 -7.54 -30.49 17.60
CA LYS A 576 -8.13 -31.82 17.36
C LYS A 576 -8.00 -32.15 15.89
#